data_AF-A0A9D9SSB6-F1
#
_entry.id   AF-A0A9D9SSB6-F1
#
_cell.length_a   1.000
_cell.length_b   1.000
_cell.length_c   1.000
_cell.angle_alpha   90.00
_cell.angle_beta   90.00
_cell.angle_gamma   90.00
#
_symmetry.space_group_name_H-M   'P 1'
#
loop_
_entity.id
_entity.type
_entity.pdbx_description
1 polymer ?
#
loop_
_entity_poly.entity_id
_entity_poly.type
_entity_poly.pdbx_seq_one_letter_code
_entity_poly.pdbx_strand_id
1 'polypeptide(L)'
;MSYAYPAEKFAAARQALTLSSTQGEPQAVVSAFHECRAGLHRMNRSKLDENARSWIYSLECFMDTEGLSVPAGESAWTVKATSLSSEQKLEIAQLVDDLANWFKSQTS
;
A
#
# COMPACT_ATOMS: atom_id res chain seq x y z
N MET A 1 14.42 0.01 -17.65
CA MET A 1 13.98 0.07 -16.24
C MET A 1 12.80 -0.87 -16.08
N SER A 2 12.94 -1.86 -15.20
CA SER A 2 11.99 -2.95 -14.96
C SER A 2 11.16 -2.65 -13.71
N TYR A 3 9.88 -3.06 -13.73
CA TYR A 3 8.99 -2.99 -12.57
C TYR A 3 9.19 -4.16 -11.59
N ALA A 4 10.27 -4.94 -11.71
CA ALA A 4 10.56 -6.07 -10.83
C ALA A 4 10.59 -5.69 -9.34
N TYR A 5 11.20 -4.56 -8.99
CA TYR A 5 11.26 -4.11 -7.59
C TYR A 5 9.89 -3.66 -7.05
N PRO A 6 9.11 -2.80 -7.75
CA PRO A 6 7.71 -2.58 -7.39
C PRO A 6 6.88 -3.87 -7.28
N ALA A 7 7.02 -4.81 -8.22
CA ALA A 7 6.28 -6.07 -8.20
C ALA A 7 6.58 -6.90 -6.93
N GLU A 8 7.86 -7.04 -6.56
CA GLU A 8 8.28 -7.70 -5.32
C GLU A 8 7.68 -7.03 -4.09
N LYS A 9 7.71 -5.70 -4.05
CA LYS A 9 7.22 -4.91 -2.92
C LYS A 9 5.70 -4.98 -2.75
N PHE A 10 4.95 -4.88 -3.84
CA PHE A 10 3.50 -5.04 -3.79
C PHE A 10 3.08 -6.49 -3.49
N ALA A 11 3.86 -7.49 -3.92
CA ALA A 11 3.63 -8.88 -3.51
C ALA A 11 3.84 -9.08 -2.01
N ALA A 12 4.88 -8.48 -1.42
CA ALA A 12 5.12 -8.51 0.03
C ALA A 12 4.02 -7.77 0.80
N ALA A 13 3.58 -6.60 0.32
CA ALA A 13 2.45 -5.87 0.90
C ALA A 13 1.17 -6.71 0.91
N ARG A 14 0.85 -7.36 -0.21
CA ARG A 14 -0.30 -8.28 -0.32
C ARG A 14 -0.21 -9.42 0.68
N GLN A 15 0.97 -10.03 0.79
CA GLN A 15 1.20 -11.13 1.71
C GLN A 15 0.99 -10.71 3.17
N ALA A 16 1.46 -9.52 3.57
CA ALA A 16 1.23 -8.99 4.91
C ALA A 16 -0.27 -8.84 5.24
N LEU A 17 -1.06 -8.34 4.28
CA LEU A 17 -2.52 -8.20 4.44
C LEU A 17 -3.26 -9.55 4.45
N THR A 18 -2.72 -10.57 3.78
CA THR A 18 -3.33 -11.91 3.66
C THR A 18 -3.02 -12.80 4.88
N LEU A 19 -1.81 -12.72 5.44
CA LEU A 19 -1.37 -13.55 6.57
C LEU A 19 -1.95 -13.13 7.93
N SER A 20 -2.58 -11.96 7.98
CA SER A 20 -3.24 -11.48 9.18
C SER A 20 -4.50 -12.31 9.41
N SER A 21 -4.46 -13.23 10.37
CA SER A 21 -5.59 -14.08 10.77
C SER A 21 -6.86 -13.29 11.14
N THR A 22 -6.71 -11.99 11.38
CA THR A 22 -7.73 -10.95 11.32
C THR A 22 -7.39 -9.99 10.17
N GLN A 23 -8.14 -10.05 9.05
CA GLN A 23 -7.95 -9.12 7.94
C GLN A 23 -7.99 -7.67 8.45
N GLY A 24 -6.92 -6.90 8.20
CA GLY A 24 -6.89 -5.46 8.51
C GLY A 24 -6.44 -5.11 9.94
N GLU A 25 -5.63 -5.95 10.59
CA GLU A 25 -4.91 -5.50 11.78
C GLU A 25 -4.07 -4.24 11.46
N PRO A 26 -4.06 -3.22 12.35
CA PRO A 26 -3.32 -1.99 12.09
C PRO A 26 -1.84 -2.23 11.74
N GLN A 27 -1.22 -3.24 12.37
CA GLN A 27 0.18 -3.62 12.11
C GLN A 27 0.40 -4.16 10.69
N ALA A 28 -0.57 -4.90 10.15
CA ALA A 28 -0.51 -5.44 8.81
C ALA A 28 -0.64 -4.35 7.74
N VAL A 29 -1.57 -3.41 7.98
CA VAL A 29 -1.76 -2.23 7.12
C VAL A 29 -0.50 -1.36 7.13
N VAL A 30 0.08 -1.11 8.31
CA VAL A 30 1.36 -0.38 8.43
C VAL A 30 2.47 -1.07 7.65
N SER A 31 2.62 -2.39 7.80
CA SER A 31 3.63 -3.16 7.07
C SER A 31 3.42 -3.08 5.56
N ALA A 32 2.17 -3.19 5.10
CA ALA A 32 1.82 -3.02 3.69
C ALA A 32 2.16 -1.61 3.17
N PHE A 33 1.89 -0.56 3.94
CA PHE A 33 2.24 0.81 3.59
C PHE A 33 3.75 1.03 3.47
N HIS A 34 4.56 0.42 4.36
CA HIS A 34 6.01 0.47 4.25
C HIS A 34 6.52 -0.16 2.94
N GLU A 35 6.03 -1.35 2.60
CA GLU A 35 6.41 -2.02 1.35
C GLU A 35 5.93 -1.25 0.12
N CYS A 36 4.69 -0.75 0.11
CA CYS A 36 4.15 0.08 -0.97
C CYS A 36 5.00 1.34 -1.17
N ARG A 37 5.36 2.05 -0.09
CA ARG A 37 6.23 3.24 -0.16
C ARG A 37 7.58 2.90 -0.78
N ALA A 38 8.18 1.78 -0.36
CA ALA A 38 9.46 1.33 -0.90
C ALA A 38 9.37 1.04 -2.41
N GLY A 39 8.32 0.34 -2.84
CA GLY A 39 8.07 0.05 -4.26
C GLY A 39 7.86 1.31 -5.10
N LEU A 40 7.10 2.27 -4.59
CA LEU A 40 6.79 3.53 -5.30
C LEU A 40 7.96 4.52 -5.32
N HIS A 41 8.84 4.51 -4.32
CA HIS A 41 9.90 5.51 -4.16
C HIS A 41 10.90 5.57 -5.33
N ARG A 42 11.18 4.44 -5.98
CA ARG A 42 12.18 4.35 -7.08
C ARG A 42 11.56 4.05 -8.44
N MET A 43 10.25 4.10 -8.55
CA MET A 43 9.54 3.70 -9.74
C MET A 43 9.43 4.84 -10.77
N ASN A 44 9.61 4.50 -12.05
CA ASN A 44 9.32 5.44 -13.12
C ASN A 44 7.80 5.52 -13.37
N ARG A 45 7.16 6.60 -12.92
CA ARG A 45 5.72 6.84 -13.11
C ARG A 45 5.32 7.15 -14.56
N SER A 46 6.27 7.48 -15.45
CA SER A 46 5.97 7.91 -16.83
C SER A 46 5.34 6.81 -17.69
N LYS A 47 5.55 5.54 -17.30
CA LYS A 47 5.08 4.36 -18.02
C LYS A 47 3.84 3.72 -17.37
N LEU A 48 3.26 4.35 -16.37
CA LEU A 48 1.99 3.90 -15.78
C LEU A 48 0.84 4.27 -16.73
N ASP A 49 -0.09 3.35 -16.91
CA ASP A 49 -1.39 3.65 -17.52
C ASP A 49 -2.29 4.44 -16.55
N GLU A 50 -3.43 4.89 -17.05
CA GLU A 50 -4.35 5.72 -16.26
C GLU A 50 -4.92 4.97 -15.04
N ASN A 51 -5.17 3.67 -15.16
CA ASN A 51 -5.71 2.86 -14.07
C ASN A 51 -4.70 2.70 -12.94
N ALA A 52 -3.46 2.32 -13.26
CA ALA A 52 -2.39 2.19 -12.28
C ALA A 52 -2.07 3.52 -11.60
N ARG A 53 -2.11 4.64 -12.33
CA ARG A 53 -1.98 5.98 -11.75
C ARG A 53 -3.09 6.28 -10.75
N SER A 54 -4.34 5.96 -11.10
CA SER A 54 -5.49 6.16 -10.23
C SER A 54 -5.37 5.32 -8.95
N TRP A 55 -5.04 4.04 -9.06
CA TRP A 55 -4.83 3.16 -7.90
C TRP A 55 -3.69 3.62 -7.00
N ILE A 56 -2.56 4.05 -7.58
CA ILE A 56 -1.44 4.62 -6.82
C ILE A 56 -1.87 5.88 -6.10
N TYR A 57 -2.60 6.77 -6.76
CA TYR A 57 -3.09 7.99 -6.14
C TYR A 57 -4.03 7.70 -4.95
N SER A 58 -4.98 6.78 -5.11
CA SER A 58 -5.86 6.36 -4.02
C SER A 58 -5.08 5.76 -2.85
N LEU A 59 -4.09 4.90 -3.14
CA LEU A 59 -3.22 4.33 -2.13
C LEU A 59 -2.38 5.40 -1.40
N GLU A 60 -1.84 6.38 -2.14
CA GLU A 60 -1.11 7.51 -1.56
C GLU A 60 -2.00 8.36 -0.63
N CYS A 61 -3.28 8.55 -0.97
CA CYS A 61 -4.25 9.20 -0.08
C CYS A 61 -4.48 8.41 1.21
N PHE A 62 -4.52 7.07 1.14
CA PHE A 62 -4.58 6.23 2.33
C PHE A 62 -3.29 6.27 3.15
N MET A 63 -2.13 6.46 2.51
CA MET A 63 -0.84 6.58 3.18
C MET A 63 -0.56 7.99 3.71
N ASP A 64 -1.29 9.00 3.27
CA ASP A 64 -1.07 10.37 3.71
C ASP A 64 -1.41 10.54 5.19
N THR A 65 -0.48 11.11 5.95
CA THR A 65 -0.65 11.36 7.38
C THR A 65 -0.66 12.84 7.71
N GLU A 66 -0.71 13.71 6.69
CA GLU A 66 -0.84 15.15 6.89
C GLU A 66 -2.09 15.47 7.73
N GLY A 67 -1.95 16.37 8.70
CA GLY A 67 -3.04 16.75 9.60
C GLY A 67 -3.37 15.77 10.73
N LEU A 68 -2.71 14.60 10.82
CA LEU A 68 -2.91 13.68 11.94
C LEU A 68 -2.17 14.16 13.19
N SER A 69 -2.90 14.26 14.30
CA SER A 69 -2.31 14.45 15.63
C SER A 69 -1.79 13.12 16.15
N VAL A 70 -0.48 12.93 16.15
CA VAL A 70 0.17 11.68 16.57
C VAL A 70 0.62 11.80 18.04
N PRO A 71 0.18 10.89 18.93
CA PRO A 71 0.69 10.84 20.31
C PRO A 71 2.20 10.64 20.35
N ALA A 72 2.87 11.18 21.38
CA ALA A 72 4.30 11.01 21.55
C ALA A 72 4.67 9.52 21.68
N GLY A 73 5.54 9.02 20.80
CA GLY A 73 6.00 7.64 20.79
C GLY A 73 5.25 6.69 19.83
N GLU A 74 4.19 7.17 19.17
CA GLU A 74 3.49 6.38 18.14
C GLU A 74 3.88 6.75 16.71
N SER A 75 3.72 5.80 15.78
CA SER A 75 3.91 6.09 14.36
C SER A 75 2.61 6.63 13.76
N ALA A 76 2.71 7.64 12.88
CA ALA A 76 1.55 8.24 12.24
C ALA A 76 0.69 7.22 11.47
N TRP A 77 1.33 6.23 10.84
CA TRP A 77 0.64 5.13 10.17
C TRP A 77 -0.01 4.14 11.14
N THR A 78 0.54 3.93 12.34
CA THR A 78 -0.12 3.12 13.37
C THR A 78 -1.41 3.78 13.83
N VAL A 79 -1.37 5.09 14.11
CA VAL A 79 -2.57 5.87 14.48
C VAL A 79 -3.59 5.82 13.34
N LYS A 80 -3.15 6.08 12.10
CA LYS A 80 -4.03 6.03 10.93
C LYS A 80 -4.66 4.65 10.75
N ALA A 81 -3.86 3.58 10.73
CA ALA A 81 -4.34 2.23 10.50
C ALA A 81 -5.33 1.75 11.58
N THR A 82 -5.18 2.24 12.81
CA THR A 82 -6.12 1.98 13.91
C THR A 82 -7.44 2.73 13.72
N SER A 83 -7.40 3.92 13.11
CA SER A 83 -8.61 4.72 12.80
C SER A 83 -9.37 4.27 11.55
N LEU A 84 -8.79 3.42 10.70
CA LEU A 84 -9.44 2.96 9.47
C LEU A 84 -10.60 2.01 9.76
N SER A 85 -11.71 2.21 9.04
CA SER A 85 -12.84 1.27 9.04
C SER A 85 -12.48 -0.05 8.36
N SER A 86 -13.26 -1.10 8.63
CA SER A 86 -13.11 -2.39 7.96
C SER A 86 -13.26 -2.27 6.43
N GLU A 87 -14.14 -1.38 5.96
CA GLU A 87 -14.33 -1.10 4.53
C GLU A 87 -13.08 -0.47 3.92
N GLN A 88 -12.48 0.53 4.59
CA GLN A 88 -11.24 1.16 4.12
C GLN A 88 -10.07 0.17 4.10
N LYS A 89 -10.00 -0.72 5.10
CA LYS A 89 -8.98 -1.78 5.16
C LYS A 89 -9.14 -2.77 4.00
N LEU A 90 -10.38 -3.13 3.65
CA LEU A 90 -10.68 -3.95 2.50
C LEU A 90 -10.31 -3.25 1.18
N GLU A 91 -10.63 -1.96 1.07
CA GLU A 91 -10.27 -1.14 -0.10
C GLU A 91 -8.74 -1.08 -0.29
N ILE A 92 -7.98 -0.87 0.79
CA ILE A 92 -6.51 -0.93 0.75
C ILE A 92 -6.03 -2.31 0.28
N ALA A 93 -6.61 -3.40 0.79
CA ALA A 93 -6.24 -4.74 0.37
C ALA A 93 -6.51 -4.99 -1.12
N GLN A 94 -7.64 -4.49 -1.63
CA GLN A 94 -7.98 -4.57 -3.04
C GLN A 94 -7.01 -3.75 -3.91
N LEU A 95 -6.73 -2.50 -3.52
CA LEU A 95 -5.77 -1.63 -4.22
C LEU A 95 -4.38 -2.26 -4.29
N VAL A 96 -3.92 -2.87 -3.19
CA VAL A 96 -2.62 -3.55 -3.14
C VAL A 96 -2.61 -4.79 -4.02
N ASP A 97 -3.68 -5.59 -4.07
CA ASP A 97 -3.76 -6.75 -4.97
C ASP A 97 -3.80 -6.33 -6.45
N ASP A 98 -4.60 -5.34 -6.80
CA ASP A 98 -4.70 -4.82 -8.17
C ASP A 98 -3.35 -4.29 -8.65
N LEU A 99 -2.65 -3.52 -7.81
CA LEU A 99 -1.31 -3.02 -8.12
C LEU A 99 -0.27 -4.15 -8.19
N ALA A 100 -0.34 -5.15 -7.30
CA ALA A 100 0.56 -6.30 -7.35
C ALA A 100 0.39 -7.10 -8.66
N ASN A 101 -0.85 -7.34 -9.08
CA ASN A 101 -1.17 -8.02 -10.32
C ASN A 101 -0.73 -7.20 -11.53
N TRP A 102 -0.96 -5.88 -11.51
CA TRP A 102 -0.52 -4.98 -12.56
C TRP A 102 1.00 -4.99 -12.69
N PHE A 103 1.76 -4.76 -11.61
CA PHE A 103 3.22 -4.77 -11.67
C PHE A 103 3.78 -6.11 -12.14
N LYS A 104 3.18 -7.23 -11.70
CA LYS A 104 3.55 -8.56 -12.18
C LYS A 104 3.38 -8.68 -13.69
N SER A 105 2.26 -8.19 -14.24
CA SER A 105 2.00 -8.21 -15.69
C SER A 105 3.03 -7.42 -16.51
N GLN A 106 3.64 -6.40 -15.92
CA GLN A 106 4.68 -5.58 -16.58
C GLN A 106 6.09 -6.19 -16.51
N THR A 107 6.24 -7.32 -15.81
CA THR A 107 7.52 -8.03 -15.61
C THR A 107 7.55 -9.41 -16.23
N SER A 108 6.39 -9.91 -16.70
CA SER A 108 6.25 -11.17 -17.44
C SER A 108 6.57 -11.02 -18.92
#